data_AF-A0A1V4TS11-F1
#
_entry.id   AF-A0A1V4TS11-F1
#
_cell.length_a   1.000
_cell.length_b   1.000
_cell.length_c   1.000
_cell.angle_alpha   90.00
_cell.angle_beta   90.00
_cell.angle_gamma   90.00
#
_symmetry.space_group_name_H-M   'P 1'
#
loop_
_entity.id
_entity.type
_entity.pdbx_description
1 polymer ?
#
loop_
_entity_poly.entity_id
_entity_poly.type
_entity_poly.pdbx_seq_one_letter_code
_entity_poly.pdbx_strand_id
1 'polypeptide(L)'
;MDKKQKKLMIGAIAVVAIIVVAAVAVLWMGGDGEDESEPIQFGYVLWEGEIAATNVMTLVLEEAGFEVDMVNVDAGIMYESLASGDLDISVSAWLPATQANYWDVYGENIDDVGVNLEGCAIGLVVPQYLEDVNSIYDLANYSSEFQDRIVGIDPGAGMMTNTADAITEYGLDSYELLASSSAGMLAELTAAYADEEHIVVTLWSPHWAFAEWDLKYLNDPLGTFGEEEFVHSLAREGFQQDNPEAYGILERFNWTQDDIQSIMADIASGTGEEEAAQKWIDANRDQVDAWLGEQGDVQYDTIRFGYVLWEGEIAATNVMTLVLQEAGFDVEMINTDAGIMYQSLASGDLDISVSAWLPATQANYWDVYGDNIDDVGINLEGCAIGLVVPTYLTDVNSIYDLANYSSEFQDRIVGIDPGAGMMTNTQDAIDQYDLGFDLLASSSAGMLAELTAAYEDDEFIVVTLWSPHWAFAEWDLKYLADPLGVFGEEEFVHSLAREGFQQDNPEAYAILERFNWTQDDIQSIMADIAGGMDEVEAAQKWIDANRDQVDQWLGL
;
A
#
# COMPACT_ATOMS: atom_id res chain seq x y z
N MET A 1 -34.31 7.46 -61.99
CA MET A 1 -34.55 8.01 -60.63
C MET A 1 -35.45 9.23 -60.74
N ASP A 2 -36.61 9.17 -60.11
CA ASP A 2 -37.60 10.25 -60.02
C ASP A 2 -37.03 11.45 -59.23
N LYS A 3 -37.49 12.68 -59.49
CA LYS A 3 -37.09 13.90 -58.76
C LYS A 3 -37.27 13.75 -57.24
N LYS A 4 -38.23 12.93 -56.80
CA LYS A 4 -38.44 12.57 -55.39
C LYS A 4 -37.30 11.71 -54.85
N GLN A 5 -36.81 10.74 -55.62
CA GLN A 5 -35.71 9.85 -55.23
C GLN A 5 -34.36 10.57 -55.20
N LYS A 6 -34.12 11.55 -56.10
CA LYS A 6 -32.92 12.42 -56.03
C LYS A 6 -32.90 13.31 -54.78
N LYS A 7 -34.06 13.83 -54.33
CA LYS A 7 -34.14 14.62 -53.10
C LYS A 7 -33.92 13.78 -51.84
N LEU A 8 -34.42 12.54 -51.82
CA LEU A 8 -34.16 11.60 -50.72
C LEU A 8 -32.69 11.16 -50.64
N MET A 9 -32.03 10.94 -51.78
CA MET A 9 -30.63 10.52 -51.79
C MET A 9 -29.66 11.66 -51.43
N ILE A 10 -29.96 12.91 -51.83
CA ILE A 10 -29.19 14.10 -51.41
C ILE A 10 -29.41 14.40 -49.93
N GLY A 11 -30.62 14.19 -49.40
CA GLY A 11 -30.91 14.28 -47.97
C GLY A 11 -30.18 13.23 -47.14
N ALA A 12 -30.12 11.98 -47.62
CA ALA A 12 -29.40 10.89 -46.93
C ALA A 12 -27.88 11.10 -46.92
N ILE A 13 -27.29 11.60 -48.03
CA ILE A 13 -25.85 11.90 -48.09
C ILE A 13 -25.50 13.11 -47.21
N ALA A 14 -26.38 14.10 -47.10
CA ALA A 14 -26.18 15.24 -46.20
C ALA A 14 -26.30 14.86 -44.71
N VAL A 15 -27.20 13.94 -44.36
CA VAL A 15 -27.35 13.45 -42.97
C VAL A 15 -26.16 12.56 -42.57
N VAL A 16 -25.66 11.70 -43.46
CA VAL A 16 -24.46 10.88 -43.18
C VAL A 16 -23.20 11.74 -43.10
N ALA A 17 -23.06 12.78 -43.92
CA ALA A 17 -21.93 13.72 -43.82
C ALA A 17 -21.96 14.57 -42.54
N ILE A 18 -23.15 14.92 -42.02
CA ILE A 18 -23.29 15.63 -40.73
C ILE A 18 -22.98 14.70 -39.55
N ILE A 19 -23.35 13.42 -39.60
CA ILE A 19 -23.03 12.44 -38.55
C ILE A 19 -21.52 12.12 -38.52
N VAL A 20 -20.85 12.04 -39.68
CA VAL A 20 -19.39 11.79 -39.74
C VAL A 20 -18.59 13.03 -39.34
N VAL A 21 -19.06 14.25 -39.63
CA VAL A 21 -18.40 15.48 -39.15
C VAL A 21 -18.67 15.75 -37.66
N ALA A 22 -19.82 15.33 -37.12
CA ALA A 22 -20.07 15.34 -35.67
C ALA A 22 -19.19 14.32 -34.93
N ALA A 23 -18.95 13.13 -35.50
CA ALA A 23 -18.05 12.13 -34.92
C ALA A 23 -16.56 12.51 -34.98
N VAL A 24 -16.16 13.40 -35.92
CA VAL A 24 -14.77 13.89 -36.01
C VAL A 24 -14.56 15.20 -35.25
N ALA A 25 -15.62 15.96 -34.96
CA ALA A 25 -15.54 17.18 -34.15
C ALA A 25 -15.58 16.94 -32.63
N VAL A 26 -16.00 15.76 -32.16
CA VAL A 26 -15.91 15.35 -30.74
C VAL A 26 -14.47 14.97 -30.34
N LEU A 27 -13.57 14.76 -31.30
CA LEU A 27 -12.17 14.43 -30.99
C LEU A 27 -11.28 15.66 -30.77
N TRP A 28 -11.72 16.88 -31.10
CA TRP A 28 -10.88 18.08 -31.05
C TRP A 28 -11.73 19.31 -30.69
N MET A 29 -12.18 19.41 -29.43
CA MET A 29 -12.42 20.66 -28.68
C MET A 29 -13.09 20.38 -27.33
N GLY A 30 -12.30 20.48 -26.26
CA GLY A 30 -12.74 21.05 -24.98
C GLY A 30 -13.30 20.08 -23.95
N GLY A 31 -12.49 19.85 -22.92
CA GLY A 31 -12.90 19.39 -21.61
C GLY A 31 -11.64 19.12 -20.80
N ASP A 32 -11.20 20.09 -20.00
CA ASP A 32 -10.62 19.77 -18.70
C ASP A 32 -11.73 18.96 -18.00
N GLY A 33 -11.64 17.63 -18.08
CA GLY A 33 -12.39 16.76 -17.21
C GLY A 33 -11.53 16.63 -15.97
N GLU A 34 -11.99 17.21 -14.86
CA GLU A 34 -11.71 16.58 -13.57
C GLU A 34 -12.09 15.10 -13.75
N ASP A 35 -11.14 14.19 -13.50
CA ASP A 35 -11.48 12.77 -13.30
C ASP A 35 -12.41 12.74 -12.09
N GLU A 36 -13.73 12.87 -12.30
CA GLU A 36 -14.72 12.51 -11.29
C GLU A 36 -14.61 10.99 -11.14
N SER A 37 -13.89 10.55 -10.10
CA SER A 37 -13.84 9.15 -9.68
C SER A 37 -15.25 8.61 -9.53
N GLU A 38 -15.52 7.39 -10.03
CA GLU A 38 -16.83 6.76 -9.83
C GLU A 38 -17.09 6.57 -8.32
N PRO A 39 -18.34 6.78 -7.85
CA PRO A 39 -18.65 6.70 -6.43
C PRO A 39 -18.47 5.28 -5.91
N ILE A 40 -17.90 5.15 -4.71
CA ILE A 40 -17.70 3.87 -4.01
C ILE A 40 -19.06 3.23 -3.75
N GLN A 41 -19.28 2.04 -4.32
CA GLN A 41 -20.49 1.25 -4.14
C GLN A 41 -20.45 0.51 -2.80
N PHE A 42 -21.07 1.08 -1.77
CA PHE A 42 -21.03 0.57 -0.40
C PHE A 42 -22.27 -0.28 -0.11
N GLY A 43 -22.10 -1.60 -0.13
CA GLY A 43 -23.16 -2.56 0.14
C GLY A 43 -23.46 -2.75 1.63
N TYR A 44 -24.73 -2.72 2.00
CA TYR A 44 -25.16 -3.01 3.37
C TYR A 44 -26.56 -3.64 3.45
N VAL A 45 -26.86 -4.22 4.60
CA VAL A 45 -28.13 -4.86 4.98
C VAL A 45 -28.90 -4.01 6.00
N LEU A 46 -30.22 -4.15 6.08
CA LEU A 46 -31.07 -3.33 6.98
C LEU A 46 -31.13 -3.85 8.42
N TRP A 47 -29.98 -4.23 8.98
CA TRP A 47 -29.86 -4.58 10.39
C TRP A 47 -29.36 -3.38 11.19
N GLU A 48 -29.81 -3.23 12.42
CA GLU A 48 -29.64 -2.00 13.22
C GLU A 48 -28.17 -1.60 13.38
N GLY A 49 -27.28 -2.56 13.61
CA GLY A 49 -25.84 -2.33 13.69
C GLY A 49 -25.24 -1.94 12.34
N GLU A 50 -25.71 -2.54 11.25
CA GLU A 50 -25.18 -2.32 9.91
C GLU A 50 -25.63 -0.99 9.31
N ILE A 51 -26.86 -0.56 9.61
CA ILE A 51 -27.33 0.79 9.32
C ILE A 51 -26.43 1.81 10.03
N ALA A 52 -26.14 1.60 11.31
CA ALA A 52 -25.26 2.48 12.07
C ALA A 52 -23.83 2.51 11.50
N ALA A 53 -23.23 1.34 11.24
CA ALA A 53 -21.88 1.19 10.71
C ALA A 53 -21.72 1.85 9.34
N THR A 54 -22.65 1.56 8.43
CA THR A 54 -22.60 2.07 7.05
C THR A 54 -22.77 3.58 7.01
N ASN A 55 -23.66 4.16 7.83
CA ASN A 55 -23.80 5.62 7.90
C ASN A 55 -22.55 6.30 8.48
N VAL A 56 -21.93 5.74 9.53
CA VAL A 56 -20.66 6.26 10.06
C VAL A 56 -19.58 6.20 8.99
N MET A 57 -19.37 5.03 8.38
CA MET A 57 -18.30 4.86 7.39
C MET A 57 -18.54 5.67 6.11
N THR A 58 -19.79 5.87 5.71
CA THR A 58 -20.13 6.78 4.59
C THR A 58 -19.68 8.20 4.90
N LEU A 59 -20.02 8.74 6.08
CA LEU A 59 -19.60 10.10 6.47
C LEU A 59 -18.07 10.22 6.60
N VAL A 60 -17.39 9.18 7.09
CA VAL A 60 -15.92 9.15 7.18
C VAL A 60 -15.28 9.15 5.79
N LEU A 61 -15.77 8.32 4.87
CA LEU A 61 -15.27 8.29 3.49
C LEU A 61 -15.57 9.60 2.74
N GLU A 62 -16.75 10.20 2.95
CA GLU A 62 -17.08 11.52 2.41
C GLU A 62 -16.18 12.63 2.99
N GLU A 63 -15.83 12.56 4.28
CA GLU A 63 -14.87 13.47 4.90
C GLU A 63 -13.47 13.33 4.31
N ALA A 64 -13.06 12.11 3.93
CA ALA A 64 -11.82 11.84 3.21
C ALA A 64 -11.86 12.28 1.73
N GLY A 65 -13.01 12.71 1.22
CA GLY A 65 -13.15 13.24 -0.14
C GLY A 65 -13.67 12.24 -1.17
N PHE A 66 -14.12 11.05 -0.76
CA PHE A 66 -14.75 10.08 -1.64
C PHE A 66 -16.24 10.38 -1.84
N GLU A 67 -16.75 10.14 -3.05
CA GLU A 67 -18.19 9.99 -3.25
C GLU A 67 -18.59 8.56 -2.91
N VAL A 68 -19.67 8.38 -2.16
CA VAL A 68 -20.16 7.07 -1.72
C VAL A 68 -21.62 6.89 -2.13
N ASP A 69 -21.95 5.74 -2.71
CA ASP A 69 -23.33 5.32 -2.96
C ASP A 69 -23.68 4.13 -2.06
N MET A 70 -24.55 4.35 -1.09
CA MET A 70 -25.02 3.29 -0.19
C MET A 70 -26.04 2.40 -0.90
N VAL A 71 -25.67 1.15 -1.15
CA VAL A 71 -26.50 0.18 -1.86
C VAL A 71 -27.09 -0.83 -0.87
N ASN A 72 -28.39 -0.72 -0.63
CA ASN A 72 -29.10 -1.69 0.19
C ASN A 72 -29.37 -3.00 -0.58
N VAL A 73 -28.92 -4.12 -0.03
CA VAL A 73 -29.08 -5.47 -0.61
C VAL A 73 -29.32 -6.53 0.47
N ASP A 74 -29.83 -7.70 0.08
CA ASP A 74 -29.86 -8.88 0.94
C ASP A 74 -28.45 -9.48 1.08
N ALA A 75 -28.14 -10.11 2.22
CA ALA A 75 -26.79 -10.63 2.51
C ALA A 75 -26.20 -11.51 1.39
N GLY A 76 -26.98 -12.43 0.82
CA GLY A 76 -26.48 -13.28 -0.28
C GLY A 76 -26.13 -12.49 -1.56
N ILE A 77 -26.89 -11.43 -1.87
CA ILE A 77 -26.61 -10.54 -3.00
C ILE A 77 -25.41 -9.65 -2.69
N MET A 78 -25.23 -9.21 -1.45
CA MET A 78 -24.04 -8.48 -1.00
C MET A 78 -22.75 -9.25 -1.31
N TYR A 79 -22.68 -10.53 -0.90
CA TYR A 79 -21.54 -11.39 -1.21
C TYR A 79 -21.38 -11.66 -2.71
N GLU A 80 -22.47 -11.93 -3.42
CA GLU A 80 -22.42 -12.13 -4.88
C GLU A 80 -21.87 -10.89 -5.60
N SER A 81 -22.33 -9.70 -5.20
CA SER A 81 -21.96 -8.43 -5.82
C SER A 81 -20.55 -7.97 -5.45
N LEU A 82 -20.06 -8.25 -4.23
CA LEU A 82 -18.64 -8.05 -3.89
C LEU A 82 -17.75 -8.97 -4.75
N ALA A 83 -18.11 -10.25 -4.87
CA ALA A 83 -17.35 -11.22 -5.65
C ALA A 83 -17.38 -10.93 -7.17
N SER A 84 -18.44 -10.31 -7.69
CA SER A 84 -18.51 -9.90 -9.09
C SER A 84 -17.90 -8.52 -9.36
N GLY A 85 -17.61 -7.74 -8.31
CA GLY A 85 -17.16 -6.36 -8.38
C GLY A 85 -18.27 -5.34 -8.70
N ASP A 86 -19.55 -5.71 -8.56
CA ASP A 86 -20.68 -4.78 -8.68
C ASP A 86 -20.84 -3.91 -7.41
N LEU A 87 -20.34 -4.38 -6.27
CA LEU A 87 -20.13 -3.60 -5.05
C LEU A 87 -18.64 -3.50 -4.77
N ASP A 88 -18.21 -2.36 -4.24
CA ASP A 88 -16.81 -2.14 -3.87
C ASP A 88 -16.50 -2.66 -2.47
N ILE A 89 -17.33 -2.31 -1.49
CA ILE A 89 -17.06 -2.55 -0.06
C ILE A 89 -18.31 -2.90 0.73
N SER A 90 -18.13 -3.56 1.88
CA SER A 90 -19.15 -3.73 2.91
C SER A 90 -18.52 -3.86 4.29
N VAL A 91 -19.21 -3.46 5.36
CA VAL A 91 -18.76 -3.63 6.75
C VAL A 91 -19.66 -4.57 7.55
N SER A 92 -20.47 -5.38 6.85
CA SER A 92 -21.60 -6.13 7.40
C SER A 92 -21.42 -7.65 7.40
N ALA A 93 -20.17 -8.11 7.43
CA ALA A 93 -19.86 -9.54 7.32
C ALA A 93 -19.74 -10.22 8.68
N TRP A 94 -20.76 -10.98 9.07
CA TRP A 94 -20.79 -11.73 10.34
C TRP A 94 -20.15 -13.11 10.18
N LEU A 95 -18.91 -13.26 10.64
CA LEU A 95 -18.04 -14.43 10.45
C LEU A 95 -17.42 -14.91 11.77
N PRO A 96 -17.08 -16.21 11.90
CA PRO A 96 -17.13 -17.24 10.86
C PRO A 96 -18.46 -18.02 10.73
N ALA A 97 -19.38 -17.97 11.69
CA ALA A 97 -20.50 -18.92 11.75
C ALA A 97 -21.77 -18.43 11.02
N THR A 98 -22.22 -17.21 11.30
CA THR A 98 -23.50 -16.68 10.83
C THR A 98 -23.60 -16.70 9.31
N GLN A 99 -22.58 -16.20 8.60
CA GLN A 99 -22.59 -16.07 7.14
C GLN A 99 -21.67 -17.09 6.44
N ALA A 100 -21.31 -18.19 7.12
CA ALA A 100 -20.45 -19.24 6.59
C ALA A 100 -20.92 -19.76 5.21
N ASN A 101 -22.23 -19.91 5.02
CA ASN A 101 -22.82 -20.39 3.77
C ASN A 101 -22.57 -19.49 2.56
N TYR A 102 -22.36 -18.19 2.78
CA TYR A 102 -21.98 -17.25 1.73
C TYR A 102 -20.46 -17.16 1.59
N TRP A 103 -19.74 -17.14 2.71
CA TRP A 103 -18.27 -17.15 2.72
C TRP A 103 -17.70 -18.36 1.98
N ASP A 104 -18.24 -19.55 2.23
CA ASP A 104 -17.84 -20.81 1.57
C ASP A 104 -18.02 -20.78 0.04
N VAL A 105 -18.89 -19.92 -0.48
CA VAL A 105 -19.21 -19.82 -1.92
C VAL A 105 -18.42 -18.69 -2.59
N TYR A 106 -18.32 -17.54 -1.92
CA TYR A 106 -17.83 -16.31 -2.54
C TYR A 106 -16.49 -15.82 -1.96
N GLY A 107 -16.12 -16.22 -0.76
CA GLY A 107 -14.99 -15.67 0.00
C GLY A 107 -13.62 -15.84 -0.66
N GLU A 108 -13.44 -16.81 -1.58
CA GLU A 108 -12.20 -16.91 -2.37
C GLU A 108 -12.02 -15.76 -3.37
N ASN A 109 -13.07 -15.00 -3.69
CA ASN A 109 -13.02 -13.86 -4.64
C ASN A 109 -13.40 -12.53 -3.96
N ILE A 110 -13.24 -12.45 -2.64
CA ILE A 110 -13.52 -11.26 -1.84
C ILE A 110 -12.31 -11.06 -0.94
N ASP A 111 -11.90 -9.81 -0.79
CA ASP A 111 -10.84 -9.43 0.12
C ASP A 111 -11.44 -9.23 1.53
N ASP A 112 -10.92 -9.98 2.51
CA ASP A 112 -11.25 -9.80 3.93
C ASP A 112 -10.28 -8.76 4.50
N VAL A 113 -10.72 -7.51 4.52
CA VAL A 113 -9.92 -6.37 4.98
C VAL A 113 -9.60 -6.50 6.48
N GLY A 114 -10.49 -7.13 7.24
CA GLY A 114 -10.26 -7.48 8.64
C GLY A 114 -11.48 -7.29 9.55
N VAL A 115 -11.30 -7.63 10.83
CA VAL A 115 -12.32 -7.52 11.86
C VAL A 115 -12.53 -6.06 12.26
N ASN A 116 -13.76 -5.56 12.12
CA ASN A 116 -14.15 -4.23 12.59
C ASN A 116 -14.86 -4.25 13.96
N LEU A 117 -15.44 -5.38 14.38
CA LEU A 117 -16.15 -5.52 15.66
C LEU A 117 -15.98 -6.91 16.26
N GLU A 118 -15.59 -6.96 17.53
CA GLU A 118 -15.37 -8.18 18.31
C GLU A 118 -16.44 -8.45 19.37
N GLY A 119 -16.47 -9.69 19.87
CA GLY A 119 -17.31 -10.12 20.99
C GLY A 119 -18.79 -10.24 20.63
N CYS A 120 -19.11 -10.37 19.34
CA CYS A 120 -20.47 -10.49 18.89
C CYS A 120 -21.04 -11.87 19.21
N ALA A 121 -22.36 -11.94 19.32
CA ALA A 121 -23.07 -13.18 19.56
C ALA A 121 -24.44 -13.15 18.88
N ILE A 122 -24.93 -14.32 18.48
CA ILE A 122 -26.26 -14.48 17.89
C ILE A 122 -27.02 -15.61 18.59
N GLY A 123 -28.34 -15.59 18.52
CA GLY A 123 -29.14 -16.71 19.03
C GLY A 123 -30.63 -16.44 19.19
N LEU A 124 -31.29 -17.43 19.80
CA LEU A 124 -32.69 -17.30 20.19
C LEU A 124 -32.81 -16.57 21.53
N VAL A 125 -33.61 -15.52 21.52
CA VAL A 125 -33.80 -14.64 22.67
C VAL A 125 -35.26 -14.64 23.10
N VAL A 126 -35.45 -14.64 24.42
CA VAL A 126 -36.76 -14.54 25.06
C VAL A 126 -36.73 -13.47 26.16
N PRO A 127 -37.88 -12.87 26.52
CA PRO A 127 -37.96 -12.00 27.68
C PRO A 127 -37.62 -12.71 29.00
N GLN A 128 -36.97 -12.00 29.91
CA GLN A 128 -36.50 -12.52 31.20
C GLN A 128 -37.66 -12.98 32.11
N TYR A 129 -38.86 -12.42 31.94
CA TYR A 129 -40.06 -12.84 32.67
C TYR A 129 -40.50 -14.29 32.38
N LEU A 130 -39.98 -14.92 31.33
CA LEU A 130 -40.16 -16.34 31.05
C LEU A 130 -39.17 -17.18 31.87
N GLU A 131 -39.31 -17.17 33.20
CA GLU A 131 -38.35 -17.78 34.14
C GLU A 131 -38.08 -19.28 33.88
N ASP A 132 -39.06 -20.01 33.36
CA ASP A 132 -38.98 -21.46 33.11
C ASP A 132 -38.40 -21.82 31.72
N VAL A 133 -38.13 -20.85 30.85
CA VAL A 133 -37.57 -21.08 29.50
C VAL A 133 -36.13 -20.56 29.47
N ASN A 134 -35.14 -21.46 29.53
CA ASN A 134 -33.72 -21.10 29.66
C ASN A 134 -32.80 -21.80 28.65
N SER A 135 -33.29 -22.80 27.93
CA SER A 135 -32.57 -23.50 26.86
C SER A 135 -33.45 -23.64 25.63
N ILE A 136 -32.83 -23.78 24.45
CA ILE A 136 -33.54 -24.09 23.21
C ILE A 136 -34.38 -25.37 23.36
N TYR A 137 -33.92 -26.36 24.15
CA TYR A 137 -34.71 -27.56 24.48
C TYR A 137 -36.02 -27.26 25.20
N ASP A 138 -36.10 -26.17 25.97
CA ASP A 138 -37.30 -25.84 26.72
C ASP A 138 -38.45 -25.45 25.80
N LEU A 139 -38.15 -24.87 24.62
CA LEU A 139 -39.15 -24.44 23.63
C LEU A 139 -40.12 -25.56 23.25
N ALA A 140 -39.65 -26.81 23.16
CA ALA A 140 -40.49 -27.97 22.87
C ALA A 140 -41.67 -28.17 23.86
N ASN A 141 -41.55 -27.65 25.08
CA ASN A 141 -42.60 -27.74 26.10
C ASN A 141 -43.63 -26.60 26.04
N TYR A 142 -43.37 -25.55 25.27
CA TYR A 142 -44.15 -24.30 25.26
C TYR A 142 -44.61 -23.88 23.85
N SER A 143 -44.53 -24.78 22.87
CA SER A 143 -44.86 -24.48 21.46
C SER A 143 -46.18 -23.72 21.30
N SER A 144 -47.25 -24.15 21.99
CA SER A 144 -48.56 -23.49 21.91
C SER A 144 -48.57 -22.07 22.47
N GLU A 145 -47.81 -21.82 23.54
CA GLU A 145 -47.69 -20.52 24.19
C GLU A 145 -46.93 -19.55 23.30
N PHE A 146 -45.88 -20.02 22.61
CA PHE A 146 -45.17 -19.28 21.56
C PHE A 146 -45.92 -19.23 20.22
N GLN A 147 -47.17 -19.72 20.18
CA GLN A 147 -48.00 -19.77 18.96
C GLN A 147 -47.35 -20.55 17.81
N ASP A 148 -46.57 -21.57 18.15
CA ASP A 148 -45.86 -22.45 17.22
C ASP A 148 -44.92 -21.66 16.28
N ARG A 149 -44.38 -20.52 16.70
CA ARG A 149 -43.56 -19.64 15.85
C ARG A 149 -42.28 -19.14 16.52
N ILE A 150 -41.23 -19.01 15.72
CA ILE A 150 -40.04 -18.21 16.04
C ILE A 150 -40.06 -17.00 15.10
N VAL A 151 -39.96 -15.80 15.65
CA VAL A 151 -39.98 -14.57 14.85
C VAL A 151 -38.55 -14.27 14.39
N GLY A 152 -38.32 -14.45 13.10
CA GLY A 152 -37.06 -14.21 12.42
C GLY A 152 -36.98 -12.83 11.78
N ILE A 153 -35.84 -12.54 11.17
CA ILE A 153 -35.60 -11.33 10.35
C ILE A 153 -35.71 -11.66 8.85
N ASP A 154 -35.04 -10.91 7.99
CA ASP A 154 -35.03 -11.12 6.55
C ASP A 154 -34.57 -12.54 6.17
N PRO A 155 -35.23 -13.20 5.19
CA PRO A 155 -34.97 -14.61 4.86
C PRO A 155 -33.52 -14.91 4.45
N GLY A 156 -32.80 -13.91 3.95
CA GLY A 156 -31.41 -14.04 3.50
C GLY A 156 -30.38 -13.93 4.62
N ALA A 157 -30.76 -13.53 5.85
CA ALA A 157 -29.83 -13.43 6.95
C ALA A 157 -29.28 -14.80 7.37
N GLY A 158 -27.99 -14.85 7.65
CA GLY A 158 -27.30 -16.07 8.08
C GLY A 158 -27.99 -16.76 9.27
N MET A 159 -28.37 -15.98 10.28
CA MET A 159 -29.09 -16.46 11.48
C MET A 159 -30.40 -17.19 11.17
N MET A 160 -31.06 -16.91 10.03
CA MET A 160 -32.25 -17.65 9.62
C MET A 160 -31.91 -19.10 9.26
N THR A 161 -30.76 -19.32 8.63
CA THR A 161 -30.23 -20.65 8.35
C THR A 161 -29.88 -21.37 9.66
N ASN A 162 -29.12 -20.72 10.55
CA ASN A 162 -28.79 -21.28 11.86
C ASN A 162 -30.05 -21.63 12.67
N THR A 163 -31.09 -20.80 12.60
CA THR A 163 -32.36 -21.05 13.30
C THR A 163 -33.12 -22.22 12.68
N ALA A 164 -33.12 -22.37 11.36
CA ALA A 164 -33.72 -23.53 10.69
C ALA A 164 -33.00 -24.84 11.06
N ASP A 165 -31.67 -24.79 11.17
CA ASP A 165 -30.86 -25.91 11.65
C ASP A 165 -31.16 -26.20 13.13
N ALA A 166 -31.24 -25.17 13.98
CA ALA A 166 -31.63 -25.32 15.38
C ALA A 166 -33.03 -25.96 15.54
N ILE A 167 -34.02 -25.54 14.74
CA ILE A 167 -35.35 -26.18 14.74
C ILE A 167 -35.23 -27.68 14.45
N THR A 168 -34.40 -28.07 13.50
CA THR A 168 -34.18 -29.46 13.12
C THR A 168 -33.43 -30.24 14.20
N GLU A 169 -32.31 -29.72 14.70
CA GLU A 169 -31.41 -30.42 15.62
C GLU A 169 -32.00 -30.57 17.03
N TYR A 170 -32.75 -29.58 17.49
CA TYR A 170 -33.44 -29.61 18.78
C TYR A 170 -34.79 -30.32 18.73
N GLY A 171 -35.25 -30.76 17.55
CA GLY A 171 -36.52 -31.46 17.38
C GLY A 171 -37.73 -30.57 17.65
N LEU A 172 -37.65 -29.30 17.22
CA LEU A 172 -38.71 -28.30 17.35
C LEU A 172 -39.65 -28.31 16.13
N ASP A 173 -39.98 -29.49 15.58
CA ASP A 173 -40.77 -29.67 14.34
C ASP A 173 -42.15 -28.99 14.36
N SER A 174 -42.65 -28.60 15.54
CA SER A 174 -43.89 -27.85 15.70
C SER A 174 -43.75 -26.36 15.43
N TYR A 175 -42.54 -25.81 15.50
CA TYR A 175 -42.27 -24.39 15.28
C TYR A 175 -42.10 -24.07 13.79
N GLU A 176 -42.70 -22.96 13.38
CA GLU A 176 -42.46 -22.30 12.10
C GLU A 176 -41.51 -21.12 12.31
N LEU A 177 -40.41 -21.07 11.56
CA LEU A 177 -39.56 -19.88 11.49
C LEU A 177 -40.22 -18.85 10.57
N LEU A 178 -40.70 -17.75 11.14
CA LEU A 178 -41.33 -16.67 10.40
C LEU A 178 -40.27 -15.69 9.90
N ALA A 179 -40.04 -15.67 8.59
CA ALA A 179 -39.23 -14.63 7.98
C ALA A 179 -39.97 -13.27 7.99
N SER A 180 -39.27 -12.23 8.39
CA SER A 180 -39.78 -10.86 8.43
C SER A 180 -38.68 -9.85 8.01
N SER A 181 -38.35 -8.91 8.87
CA SER A 181 -37.22 -7.98 8.80
C SER A 181 -36.85 -7.61 10.24
N SER A 182 -35.69 -7.00 10.50
CA SER A 182 -35.34 -6.56 11.86
C SER A 182 -36.41 -5.67 12.49
N ALA A 183 -36.92 -4.69 11.74
CA ALA A 183 -38.03 -3.84 12.18
C ALA A 183 -39.34 -4.62 12.45
N GLY A 184 -39.63 -5.64 11.65
CA GLY A 184 -40.79 -6.51 11.83
C GLY A 184 -40.70 -7.37 13.09
N MET A 185 -39.53 -7.98 13.31
CA MET A 185 -39.22 -8.76 14.51
C MET A 185 -39.30 -7.89 15.77
N LEU A 186 -38.73 -6.70 15.75
CA LEU A 186 -38.77 -5.76 16.89
C LEU A 186 -40.18 -5.27 17.19
N ALA A 187 -41.04 -5.10 16.18
CA ALA A 187 -42.44 -4.75 16.39
C ALA A 187 -43.21 -5.86 17.12
N GLU A 188 -43.00 -7.13 16.75
CA GLU A 188 -43.58 -8.28 17.46
C GLU A 188 -43.03 -8.40 18.88
N LEU A 189 -41.70 -8.22 19.07
CA LEU A 189 -41.06 -8.21 20.38
C LEU A 189 -41.63 -7.11 21.28
N THR A 190 -41.77 -5.89 20.75
CA THR A 190 -42.34 -4.75 21.47
C THR A 190 -43.76 -5.05 21.95
N ALA A 191 -44.60 -5.59 21.06
CA ALA A 191 -45.98 -5.91 21.38
C ALA A 191 -46.08 -7.00 22.45
N ALA A 192 -45.34 -8.11 22.27
CA ALA A 192 -45.34 -9.21 23.22
C ALA A 192 -44.74 -8.81 24.58
N TYR A 193 -43.68 -7.99 24.60
CA TYR A 193 -43.09 -7.50 25.84
C TYR A 193 -44.04 -6.59 26.62
N ALA A 194 -44.78 -5.71 25.93
CA ALA A 194 -45.76 -4.83 26.56
C ALA A 194 -46.92 -5.58 27.23
N ASP A 195 -47.31 -6.72 26.66
CA ASP A 195 -48.41 -7.56 27.14
C ASP A 195 -47.94 -8.77 27.98
N GLU A 196 -46.64 -8.88 28.28
CA GLU A 196 -46.00 -10.03 28.95
C GLU A 196 -46.33 -11.40 28.29
N GLU A 197 -46.43 -11.43 26.95
CA GLU A 197 -46.74 -12.61 26.15
C GLU A 197 -45.50 -13.44 25.78
N HIS A 198 -45.67 -14.76 25.60
CA HIS A 198 -44.55 -15.60 25.18
C HIS A 198 -44.11 -15.26 23.76
N ILE A 199 -42.84 -14.86 23.62
CA ILE A 199 -42.20 -14.62 22.33
C ILE A 199 -40.76 -15.12 22.34
N VAL A 200 -40.37 -15.75 21.24
CA VAL A 200 -38.99 -16.12 20.94
C VAL A 200 -38.63 -15.49 19.60
N VAL A 201 -37.50 -14.79 19.57
CA VAL A 201 -37.02 -14.05 18.41
C VAL A 201 -35.58 -14.45 18.09
N THR A 202 -35.17 -14.27 16.84
CA THR A 202 -33.76 -14.24 16.44
C THR A 202 -33.18 -12.88 16.76
N LEU A 203 -32.14 -12.79 17.59
CA LEU A 203 -31.51 -11.53 17.98
C LEU A 203 -29.99 -11.70 18.18
N TRP A 204 -29.27 -10.59 18.21
CA TRP A 204 -27.81 -10.57 18.30
C TRP A 204 -27.31 -9.51 19.28
N SER A 205 -26.04 -9.61 19.64
CA SER A 205 -25.32 -8.63 20.44
C SER A 205 -24.08 -8.18 19.66
N PRO A 206 -23.78 -6.87 19.60
CA PRO A 206 -24.52 -5.76 20.23
C PRO A 206 -25.88 -5.44 19.58
N HIS A 207 -26.89 -5.09 20.40
CA HIS A 207 -28.20 -4.61 19.92
C HIS A 207 -28.94 -3.79 21.00
N TRP A 208 -29.55 -2.67 20.61
CA TRP A 208 -30.20 -1.72 21.55
C TRP A 208 -31.35 -2.34 22.37
N ALA A 209 -32.03 -3.34 21.82
CA ALA A 209 -33.14 -4.04 22.47
C ALA A 209 -32.80 -4.60 23.87
N PHE A 210 -31.55 -4.99 24.11
CA PHE A 210 -31.11 -5.49 25.43
C PHE A 210 -31.00 -4.38 26.49
N ALA A 211 -30.90 -3.12 26.07
CA ALA A 211 -30.94 -1.97 26.98
C ALA A 211 -32.38 -1.52 27.27
N GLU A 212 -33.29 -1.69 26.29
CA GLU A 212 -34.70 -1.32 26.44
C GLU A 212 -35.50 -2.39 27.20
N TRP A 213 -35.22 -3.67 26.95
CA TRP A 213 -35.96 -4.80 27.49
C TRP A 213 -35.06 -5.76 28.26
N ASP A 214 -35.61 -6.35 29.33
CA ASP A 214 -34.92 -7.40 30.08
C ASP A 214 -35.07 -8.72 29.32
N LEU A 215 -34.05 -9.05 28.53
CA LEU A 215 -34.02 -10.18 27.60
C LEU A 215 -32.89 -11.14 27.98
N LYS A 216 -33.05 -12.41 27.61
CA LYS A 216 -32.01 -13.44 27.77
C LYS A 216 -31.88 -14.31 26.53
N TYR A 217 -30.64 -14.68 26.22
CA TYR A 217 -30.37 -15.79 25.32
C TYR A 217 -30.82 -17.12 25.94
N LEU A 218 -31.40 -17.96 25.10
CA LEU A 218 -31.58 -19.37 25.43
C LEU A 218 -30.24 -20.08 25.31
N ASN A 219 -29.94 -20.94 26.29
CA ASN A 219 -28.78 -21.82 26.22
C ASN A 219 -28.89 -22.73 24.98
N ASP A 220 -27.82 -22.78 24.18
CA ASP A 220 -27.62 -23.62 23.00
C ASP A 220 -26.61 -24.77 23.28
N PRO A 221 -27.05 -25.89 23.90
CA PRO A 221 -26.16 -27.03 24.19
C PRO A 221 -25.51 -27.71 22.98
N LEU A 222 -26.05 -27.54 21.77
CA LEU A 222 -25.58 -28.14 20.53
C LEU A 222 -24.67 -27.20 19.73
N GLY A 223 -24.66 -25.91 20.04
CA GLY A 223 -23.81 -24.91 19.38
C GLY A 223 -24.25 -24.56 17.96
N THR A 224 -25.55 -24.65 17.67
CA THR A 224 -26.16 -24.32 16.36
C THR A 224 -25.95 -22.87 15.93
N PHE A 225 -25.75 -21.96 16.88
CA PHE A 225 -25.49 -20.54 16.64
C PHE A 225 -23.99 -20.18 16.67
N GLY A 226 -23.10 -21.15 16.86
CA GLY A 226 -21.66 -20.90 16.98
C GLY A 226 -21.21 -20.45 18.38
N GLU A 227 -19.95 -20.00 18.47
CA GLU A 227 -19.38 -19.43 19.69
C GLU A 227 -19.25 -17.90 19.55
N GLU A 228 -18.03 -17.37 19.60
CA GLU A 228 -17.76 -15.96 19.36
C GLU A 228 -17.88 -15.64 17.87
N GLU A 229 -18.55 -14.55 17.57
CA GLU A 229 -18.72 -14.02 16.22
C GLU A 229 -18.01 -12.67 16.10
N PHE A 230 -17.64 -12.31 14.88
CA PHE A 230 -16.98 -11.07 14.51
C PHE A 230 -17.73 -10.41 13.37
N VAL A 231 -17.64 -9.08 13.28
CA VAL A 231 -18.06 -8.36 12.08
C VAL A 231 -16.81 -7.90 11.32
N HIS A 232 -16.77 -8.22 10.03
CA HIS A 232 -15.65 -7.95 9.15
C HIS A 232 -15.97 -6.84 8.15
N SER A 233 -14.92 -6.09 7.79
CA SER A 233 -14.88 -5.22 6.62
C SER A 233 -14.43 -6.05 5.42
N LEU A 234 -15.20 -6.00 4.34
CA LEU A 234 -14.93 -6.70 3.08
C LEU A 234 -14.76 -5.70 1.94
N ALA A 235 -13.91 -6.04 1.00
CA ALA A 235 -13.76 -5.32 -0.27
C ALA A 235 -13.77 -6.30 -1.45
N ARG A 236 -14.17 -5.83 -2.63
CA ARG A 236 -13.97 -6.61 -3.87
C ARG A 236 -12.48 -6.77 -4.15
N GLU A 237 -12.11 -7.85 -4.85
CA GLU A 237 -10.75 -7.98 -5.38
C GLU A 237 -10.36 -6.75 -6.21
N GLY A 238 -9.11 -6.30 -6.07
CA GLY A 238 -8.61 -5.12 -6.77
C GLY A 238 -8.89 -3.79 -6.09
N PHE A 239 -9.78 -3.74 -5.08
CA PHE A 239 -10.20 -2.45 -4.49
C PHE A 239 -9.04 -1.72 -3.81
N GLN A 240 -8.12 -2.43 -3.14
CA GLN A 240 -6.91 -1.82 -2.57
C GLN A 240 -6.06 -1.12 -3.64
N GLN A 241 -5.94 -1.69 -4.84
CA GLN A 241 -5.16 -1.10 -5.93
C GLN A 241 -5.91 0.06 -6.59
N ASP A 242 -7.22 -0.04 -6.70
CA ASP A 242 -8.06 0.99 -7.33
C ASP A 242 -8.26 2.21 -6.42
N ASN A 243 -8.40 2.00 -5.10
CA ASN A 243 -8.66 3.04 -4.10
C ASN A 243 -7.88 2.77 -2.79
N PRO A 244 -6.54 2.91 -2.79
CA PRO A 244 -5.69 2.57 -1.64
C PRO A 244 -6.00 3.38 -0.38
N GLU A 245 -6.38 4.65 -0.52
CA GLU A 245 -6.73 5.51 0.62
C GLU A 245 -8.04 5.06 1.29
N ALA A 246 -9.10 4.79 0.51
CA ALA A 246 -10.36 4.26 1.04
C ALA A 246 -10.17 2.86 1.66
N TYR A 247 -9.33 2.01 1.05
CA TYR A 247 -8.98 0.70 1.61
C TYR A 247 -8.26 0.86 2.96
N GLY A 248 -7.30 1.78 3.06
CA GLY A 248 -6.59 2.04 4.32
C GLY A 248 -7.52 2.53 5.44
N ILE A 249 -8.56 3.30 5.11
CA ILE A 249 -9.60 3.68 6.08
C ILE A 249 -10.33 2.43 6.60
N LEU A 250 -10.65 1.47 5.72
CA LEU A 250 -11.31 0.21 6.10
C LEU A 250 -10.40 -0.69 6.95
N GLU A 251 -9.10 -0.76 6.65
CA GLU A 251 -8.12 -1.51 7.47
C GLU A 251 -8.02 -0.95 8.90
N ARG A 252 -8.09 0.37 9.04
CA ARG A 252 -8.03 1.04 10.35
C ARG A 252 -9.38 1.02 11.07
N PHE A 253 -10.49 0.83 10.35
CA PHE A 253 -11.83 0.85 10.92
C PHE A 253 -12.04 -0.29 11.91
N ASN A 254 -12.11 0.08 13.18
CA ASN A 254 -12.52 -0.80 14.26
C ASN A 254 -13.15 0.01 15.40
N TRP A 255 -14.09 -0.60 16.09
CA TRP A 255 -14.82 0.04 17.19
C TRP A 255 -15.35 -0.97 18.21
N THR A 256 -15.88 -0.45 19.31
CA THR A 256 -16.38 -1.27 20.40
C THR A 256 -17.89 -1.48 20.30
N GLN A 257 -18.38 -2.49 21.04
CA GLN A 257 -19.82 -2.70 21.18
C GLN A 257 -20.54 -1.50 21.82
N ASP A 258 -19.87 -0.73 22.68
CA ASP A 258 -20.48 0.45 23.30
C ASP A 258 -20.69 1.57 22.25
N ASP A 259 -19.77 1.70 21.30
CA ASP A 259 -19.84 2.69 20.22
C ASP A 259 -21.08 2.45 19.36
N ILE A 260 -21.19 1.27 18.77
CA ILE A 260 -22.30 0.91 17.89
C ILE A 260 -23.65 0.88 18.64
N GLN A 261 -23.68 0.44 19.91
CA GLN A 261 -24.89 0.48 20.73
C GLN A 261 -25.40 1.90 20.97
N SER A 262 -24.50 2.86 21.17
CA SER A 262 -24.91 4.24 21.41
C SER A 262 -25.63 4.85 20.20
N ILE A 263 -25.14 4.56 18.98
CA ILE A 263 -25.74 5.01 17.72
C ILE A 263 -27.08 4.33 17.50
N MET A 264 -27.14 3.01 17.66
CA MET A 264 -28.39 2.25 17.55
C MET A 264 -29.47 2.77 18.52
N ALA A 265 -29.09 3.09 19.75
CA ALA A 265 -30.02 3.64 20.74
C ALA A 265 -30.53 5.04 20.34
N ASP A 266 -29.68 5.90 19.80
CA ASP A 266 -30.09 7.21 19.27
C ASP A 266 -31.09 7.05 18.12
N ILE A 267 -30.82 6.14 17.18
CA ILE A 267 -31.71 5.83 16.05
C ILE A 267 -33.06 5.29 16.57
N ALA A 268 -33.03 4.32 17.48
CA ALA A 268 -34.23 3.74 18.08
C ALA A 268 -35.08 4.79 18.82
N SER A 269 -34.45 5.83 19.38
CA SER A 269 -35.13 6.95 20.04
C SER A 269 -35.75 7.97 19.07
N GLY A 270 -35.50 7.83 17.76
CA GLY A 270 -36.07 8.63 16.69
C GLY A 270 -35.13 9.67 16.08
N THR A 271 -33.83 9.64 16.38
CA THR A 271 -32.80 10.40 15.65
C THR A 271 -32.64 9.83 14.24
N GLY A 272 -32.43 10.67 13.23
CA GLY A 272 -32.12 10.18 11.87
C GLY A 272 -30.80 9.41 11.83
N GLU A 273 -30.65 8.47 10.90
CA GLU A 273 -29.46 7.60 10.80
C GLU A 273 -28.16 8.40 10.61
N GLU A 274 -28.11 9.27 9.59
CA GLU A 274 -27.01 10.20 9.33
C GLU A 274 -26.76 11.15 10.52
N GLU A 275 -27.82 11.65 11.16
CA GLU A 275 -27.71 12.55 12.31
C GLU A 275 -27.12 11.84 13.54
N ALA A 276 -27.50 10.58 13.78
CA ALA A 276 -26.95 9.77 14.86
C ALA A 276 -25.48 9.40 14.61
N ALA A 277 -25.15 9.04 13.36
CA ALA A 277 -23.77 8.77 12.94
C ALA A 277 -22.89 10.03 13.10
N GLN A 278 -23.31 11.19 12.59
CA GLN A 278 -22.58 12.45 12.72
C GLN A 278 -22.40 12.84 14.20
N LYS A 279 -23.45 12.67 15.02
CA LYS A 279 -23.37 12.94 16.46
C LYS A 279 -22.30 12.06 17.14
N TRP A 280 -22.19 10.80 16.75
CA TRP A 280 -21.17 9.90 17.28
C TRP A 280 -19.77 10.28 16.78
N ILE A 281 -19.63 10.61 15.48
CA ILE A 281 -18.37 11.08 14.89
C ILE A 281 -17.85 12.33 15.62
N ASP A 282 -18.72 13.33 15.84
CA ASP A 282 -18.38 14.56 16.56
C ASP A 282 -17.91 14.28 18.00
N ALA A 283 -18.45 13.23 18.64
CA ALA A 283 -18.13 12.84 20.00
C ALA A 283 -16.86 11.97 20.11
N ASN A 284 -16.48 11.29 19.02
CA ASN A 284 -15.37 10.32 18.97
C ASN A 284 -14.33 10.70 17.93
N ARG A 285 -14.07 12.01 17.81
CA ARG A 285 -13.20 12.59 16.78
C ARG A 285 -11.81 11.96 16.73
N ASP A 286 -11.19 11.72 17.88
CA ASP A 286 -9.86 11.09 17.95
C ASP A 286 -9.83 9.69 17.32
N GLN A 287 -10.92 8.91 17.44
CA GLN A 287 -11.04 7.58 16.86
C GLN A 287 -11.28 7.66 15.34
N VAL A 288 -12.12 8.61 14.91
CA VAL A 288 -12.39 8.84 13.49
C VAL A 288 -11.15 9.37 12.77
N ASP A 289 -10.41 10.29 13.39
CA ASP A 289 -9.13 10.80 12.88
C ASP A 289 -8.11 9.66 12.74
N ALA A 290 -8.11 8.69 13.67
CA ALA A 290 -7.27 7.51 13.55
C ALA A 290 -7.67 6.62 12.36
N TRP A 291 -8.96 6.52 12.01
CA TRP A 291 -9.41 5.77 10.83
C TRP A 291 -9.09 6.50 9.53
N LEU A 292 -9.36 7.80 9.46
CA LEU A 292 -8.98 8.66 8.34
C LEU A 292 -7.47 8.60 8.10
N GLY A 293 -6.70 8.37 9.16
CA GLY A 293 -5.27 8.64 9.15
C GLY A 293 -5.06 10.15 9.26
N GLU A 294 -3.93 10.58 9.82
CA GLU A 294 -3.55 11.97 9.64
C GLU A 294 -3.38 12.18 8.12
N GLN A 295 -3.95 13.25 7.55
CA GLN A 295 -3.52 13.73 6.22
C GLN A 295 -2.01 13.99 6.32
N GLY A 296 -1.22 13.00 5.92
CA GLY A 296 0.21 12.91 6.15
C GLY A 296 0.60 12.19 7.44
N ASP A 297 0.39 10.87 7.52
CA ASP A 297 1.34 9.91 8.10
C ASP A 297 0.73 8.51 8.01
N VAL A 298 0.99 7.82 6.89
CA VAL A 298 1.01 6.36 6.93
C VAL A 298 2.22 6.01 7.81
N GLN A 299 1.99 5.50 9.02
CA GLN A 299 3.10 4.99 9.83
C GLN A 299 3.58 3.67 9.24
N TYR A 300 4.44 3.78 8.22
CA TYR A 300 5.33 2.71 7.83
C TYR A 300 6.31 2.44 8.99
N ASP A 301 6.71 1.18 9.20
CA ASP A 301 7.93 0.92 9.96
C ASP A 301 9.06 1.76 9.32
N THR A 302 9.90 2.42 10.14
CA THR A 302 10.99 3.29 9.66
C THR A 302 11.77 2.61 8.53
N ILE A 303 11.79 3.21 7.34
CA ILE A 303 12.49 2.65 6.16
C ILE A 303 14.00 2.67 6.46
N ARG A 304 14.61 1.48 6.55
CA ARG A 304 16.05 1.32 6.73
C ARG A 304 16.75 1.43 5.38
N PHE A 305 17.25 2.63 5.11
CA PHE A 305 17.86 2.99 3.84
C PHE A 305 19.38 2.80 3.90
N GLY A 306 19.87 1.71 3.32
CA GLY A 306 21.29 1.40 3.28
C GLY A 306 22.05 2.15 2.19
N TYR A 307 23.21 2.70 2.54
CA TYR A 307 24.08 3.38 1.57
C TYR A 307 25.57 3.27 1.94
N VAL A 308 26.41 3.57 0.96
CA VAL A 308 27.89 3.60 1.05
C VAL A 308 28.40 5.05 0.98
N LEU A 309 29.58 5.33 1.55
CA LEU A 309 30.14 6.70 1.62
C LEU A 309 30.87 7.14 0.34
N TRP A 310 30.26 6.88 -0.81
CA TRP A 310 30.73 7.38 -2.10
C TRP A 310 29.99 8.66 -2.47
N GLU A 311 30.65 9.58 -3.14
CA GLU A 311 30.16 10.96 -3.34
C GLU A 311 28.80 11.01 -4.05
N GLY A 312 28.59 10.15 -5.05
CA GLY A 312 27.31 10.04 -5.76
C GLY A 312 26.21 9.46 -4.87
N GLU A 313 26.56 8.45 -4.09
CA GLU A 313 25.64 7.71 -3.22
C GLU A 313 25.20 8.53 -2.02
N ILE A 314 26.10 9.35 -1.46
CA ILE A 314 25.77 10.34 -0.43
C ILE A 314 24.75 11.34 -0.99
N ALA A 315 24.98 11.87 -2.20
CA ALA A 315 24.05 12.79 -2.86
C ALA A 315 22.68 12.12 -3.12
N ALA A 316 22.68 10.92 -3.70
CA ALA A 316 21.48 10.16 -4.04
C ALA A 316 20.65 9.81 -2.81
N THR A 317 21.30 9.31 -1.77
CA THR A 317 20.62 8.87 -0.54
C THR A 317 20.02 10.05 0.20
N ASN A 318 20.71 11.20 0.28
CA ASN A 318 20.15 12.40 0.91
C ASN A 318 18.96 12.96 0.12
N VAL A 319 19.04 13.03 -1.22
CA VAL A 319 17.90 13.45 -2.05
C VAL A 319 16.71 12.52 -1.83
N MET A 320 16.91 11.21 -1.99
CA MET A 320 15.82 10.25 -1.86
C MET A 320 15.25 10.20 -0.43
N THR A 321 16.08 10.38 0.59
CA THR A 321 15.61 10.51 1.98
C THR A 321 14.67 11.71 2.14
N LEU A 322 15.02 12.88 1.60
CA LEU A 322 14.15 14.06 1.65
C LEU A 322 12.85 13.85 0.85
N VAL A 323 12.92 13.19 -0.30
CA VAL A 323 11.73 12.87 -1.12
C VAL A 323 10.79 11.90 -0.40
N LEU A 324 11.33 10.83 0.21
CA LEU A 324 10.54 9.90 1.02
C LEU A 324 9.97 10.60 2.26
N GLN A 325 10.73 11.44 2.94
CA GLN A 325 10.22 12.23 4.07
C GLN A 325 9.11 13.21 3.65
N GLU A 326 9.23 13.82 2.47
CA GLU A 326 8.17 14.67 1.91
C GLU A 326 6.90 13.88 1.58
N ALA A 327 7.05 12.61 1.17
CA ALA A 327 5.95 11.67 0.98
C ALA A 327 5.38 11.08 2.29
N GLY A 328 5.88 11.50 3.46
CA GLY A 328 5.35 11.06 4.76
C GLY A 328 6.00 9.80 5.34
N PHE A 329 7.13 9.34 4.78
CA PHE A 329 7.86 8.18 5.32
C PHE A 329 8.89 8.60 6.38
N ASP A 330 8.97 7.84 7.48
CA ASP A 330 10.13 7.88 8.37
C ASP A 330 11.27 7.07 7.75
N VAL A 331 12.48 7.63 7.74
CA VAL A 331 13.64 7.06 7.05
C VAL A 331 14.86 7.09 7.97
N GLU A 332 15.43 5.90 8.21
CA GLU A 332 16.72 5.73 8.88
C GLU A 332 17.80 5.45 7.84
N MET A 333 18.68 6.42 7.59
CA MET A 333 19.87 6.20 6.76
C MET A 333 20.91 5.36 7.52
N ILE A 334 21.27 4.20 6.96
CA ILE A 334 22.23 3.26 7.55
C ILE A 334 23.45 3.19 6.64
N ASN A 335 24.55 3.79 7.12
CA ASN A 335 25.83 3.64 6.45
C ASN A 335 26.40 2.23 6.65
N THR A 336 26.88 1.62 5.57
CA THR A 336 27.53 0.31 5.60
C THR A 336 28.54 0.12 4.46
N ASP A 337 29.28 -0.99 4.47
CA ASP A 337 30.11 -1.43 3.35
C ASP A 337 29.23 -2.12 2.29
N ALA A 338 29.61 -2.02 1.00
CA ALA A 338 28.82 -2.58 -0.11
C ALA A 338 28.44 -4.07 0.08
N GLY A 339 29.37 -4.92 0.53
CA GLY A 339 29.05 -6.34 0.76
C GLY A 339 28.04 -6.58 1.88
N ILE A 340 28.04 -5.75 2.93
CA ILE A 340 27.06 -5.81 4.02
C ILE A 340 25.73 -5.23 3.55
N MET A 341 25.72 -4.18 2.73
CA MET A 341 24.51 -3.64 2.11
C MET A 341 23.72 -4.73 1.37
N TYR A 342 24.38 -5.46 0.47
CA TYR A 342 23.75 -6.58 -0.25
C TYR A 342 23.32 -7.71 0.67
N GLN A 343 24.16 -8.08 1.64
CA GLN A 343 23.79 -9.11 2.61
C GLN A 343 22.54 -8.72 3.40
N SER A 344 22.47 -7.47 3.86
CA SER A 344 21.36 -6.96 4.67
C SER A 344 20.09 -6.77 3.86
N LEU A 345 20.17 -6.36 2.59
CA LEU A 345 19.00 -6.35 1.69
C LEU A 345 18.45 -7.77 1.51
N ALA A 346 19.33 -8.74 1.23
CA ALA A 346 18.93 -10.13 1.04
C ALA A 346 18.40 -10.83 2.31
N SER A 347 18.83 -10.39 3.51
CA SER A 347 18.30 -10.91 4.78
C SER A 347 17.08 -10.14 5.31
N GLY A 348 16.72 -9.01 4.69
CA GLY A 348 15.69 -8.10 5.19
C GLY A 348 16.12 -7.25 6.39
N ASP A 349 17.42 -7.12 6.66
CA ASP A 349 17.97 -6.21 7.68
C ASP A 349 18.06 -4.75 7.18
N LEU A 350 18.04 -4.55 5.86
CA LEU A 350 17.82 -3.27 5.18
C LEU A 350 16.58 -3.38 4.30
N ASP A 351 15.89 -2.26 4.08
CA ASP A 351 14.70 -2.21 3.25
C ASP A 351 15.05 -1.83 1.80
N ILE A 352 15.85 -0.77 1.61
CA ILE A 352 16.16 -0.22 0.29
C ILE A 352 17.61 0.28 0.19
N SER A 353 18.10 0.41 -1.05
CA SER A 353 19.33 1.14 -1.39
C SER A 353 19.25 1.72 -2.80
N VAL A 354 19.89 2.86 -3.06
CA VAL A 354 20.03 3.46 -4.40
C VAL A 354 21.48 3.47 -4.89
N SER A 355 22.31 2.60 -4.30
CA SER A 355 23.78 2.61 -4.43
C SER A 355 24.34 1.44 -5.24
N ALA A 356 23.51 0.81 -6.06
CA ALA A 356 23.87 -0.44 -6.73
C ALA A 356 24.50 -0.21 -8.12
N TRP A 357 25.83 -0.30 -8.22
CA TRP A 357 26.56 -0.16 -9.49
C TRP A 357 26.66 -1.51 -10.22
N LEU A 358 25.88 -1.66 -11.29
CA LEU A 358 25.71 -2.89 -12.06
C LEU A 358 25.85 -2.65 -13.57
N PRO A 359 26.30 -3.66 -14.36
CA PRO A 359 26.56 -5.05 -13.95
C PRO A 359 28.00 -5.36 -13.52
N ALA A 360 28.98 -4.48 -13.72
CA ALA A 360 30.40 -4.82 -13.59
C ALA A 360 30.96 -4.53 -12.20
N THR A 361 30.70 -3.35 -11.63
CA THR A 361 31.29 -2.94 -10.35
C THR A 361 30.94 -3.91 -9.24
N GLN A 362 29.65 -4.18 -9.01
CA GLN A 362 29.21 -4.99 -7.87
C GLN A 362 28.79 -6.42 -8.26
N ALA A 363 29.27 -6.93 -9.40
CA ALA A 363 28.95 -8.26 -9.94
C ALA A 363 29.14 -9.37 -8.89
N ASN A 364 30.22 -9.31 -8.12
CA ASN A 364 30.57 -10.30 -7.10
C ASN A 364 29.55 -10.37 -5.94
N TYR A 365 28.85 -9.28 -5.65
CA TYR A 365 27.78 -9.26 -4.65
C TYR A 365 26.45 -9.66 -5.27
N TRP A 366 26.17 -9.17 -6.48
CA TRP A 366 24.98 -9.55 -7.25
C TRP A 366 24.90 -11.05 -7.49
N ASP A 367 26.00 -11.69 -7.90
CA ASP A 367 26.11 -13.13 -8.13
C ASP A 367 25.78 -13.98 -6.88
N VAL A 368 25.92 -13.42 -5.67
CA VAL A 368 25.69 -14.12 -4.40
C VAL A 368 24.30 -13.83 -3.84
N TYR A 369 23.84 -12.59 -3.92
CA TYR A 369 22.66 -12.11 -3.20
C TYR A 369 21.49 -11.70 -4.11
N GLY A 370 21.73 -11.40 -5.39
CA GLY A 370 20.76 -10.80 -6.31
C GLY A 370 19.50 -11.65 -6.52
N ASP A 371 19.57 -12.97 -6.36
CA ASP A 371 18.39 -13.85 -6.43
C ASP A 371 17.38 -13.62 -5.28
N ASN A 372 17.75 -12.90 -4.21
CA ASN A 372 16.89 -12.60 -3.05
C ASN A 372 16.75 -11.08 -2.82
N ILE A 373 16.98 -10.28 -3.85
CA ILE A 373 16.87 -8.82 -3.81
C ILE A 373 16.04 -8.41 -5.02
N ASP A 374 15.14 -7.46 -4.83
CA ASP A 374 14.37 -6.88 -5.90
C ASP A 374 15.16 -5.74 -6.57
N ASP A 375 15.37 -5.84 -7.88
CA ASP A 375 15.95 -4.77 -8.69
C ASP A 375 14.81 -3.89 -9.20
N VAL A 376 14.54 -2.83 -8.46
CA VAL A 376 13.43 -1.90 -8.72
C VAL A 376 13.63 -1.19 -10.06
N GLY A 377 14.88 -0.92 -10.44
CA GLY A 377 15.22 -0.37 -11.74
C GLY A 377 16.44 0.54 -11.75
N ILE A 378 16.81 0.98 -12.96
CA ILE A 378 17.93 1.88 -13.20
C ILE A 378 17.54 3.30 -12.79
N ASN A 379 18.27 3.89 -11.84
CA ASN A 379 18.11 5.29 -11.45
C ASN A 379 19.10 6.24 -12.14
N LEU A 380 20.24 5.74 -12.65
CA LEU A 380 21.24 6.54 -13.36
C LEU A 380 21.93 5.75 -14.49
N GLU A 381 21.93 6.35 -15.68
CA GLU A 381 22.54 5.80 -16.88
C GLU A 381 23.86 6.49 -17.28
N GLY A 382 24.61 5.81 -18.16
CA GLY A 382 25.83 6.32 -18.78
C GLY A 382 27.02 6.39 -17.82
N CYS A 383 26.98 5.59 -16.76
CA CYS A 383 28.06 5.56 -15.77
C CYS A 383 29.27 4.81 -16.33
N ALA A 384 30.44 5.15 -15.81
CA ALA A 384 31.69 4.50 -16.17
C ALA A 384 32.63 4.45 -14.97
N ILE A 385 33.49 3.44 -14.93
CA ILE A 385 34.53 3.27 -13.90
C ILE A 385 35.87 3.00 -14.55
N GLY A 386 36.97 3.30 -13.85
CA GLY A 386 38.29 2.95 -14.34
C GLY A 386 39.46 3.62 -13.63
N LEU A 387 40.65 3.41 -14.20
CA LEU A 387 41.87 4.07 -13.76
C LEU A 387 41.99 5.43 -14.42
N VAL A 388 42.19 6.46 -13.60
CA VAL A 388 42.22 7.85 -14.00
C VAL A 388 43.55 8.48 -13.63
N VAL A 389 44.06 9.32 -14.53
CA VAL A 389 45.27 10.11 -14.36
C VAL A 389 45.04 11.56 -14.80
N PRO A 390 45.83 12.53 -14.30
CA PRO A 390 45.83 13.90 -14.83
C PRO A 390 46.29 13.99 -16.29
N THR A 391 45.71 14.91 -17.08
CA THR A 391 45.97 15.02 -18.54
C THR A 391 47.38 15.53 -18.88
N TYR A 392 47.90 16.49 -18.12
CA TYR A 392 49.09 16.22 -17.32
C TYR A 392 50.15 15.29 -17.91
N LEU A 393 49.90 14.00 -17.65
CA LEU A 393 50.71 12.86 -18.00
C LEU A 393 50.45 12.48 -19.46
N THR A 394 50.91 13.33 -20.38
CA THR A 394 50.63 13.20 -21.82
C THR A 394 51.05 11.86 -22.44
N ASP A 395 52.05 11.19 -21.88
CA ASP A 395 52.57 9.91 -22.36
C ASP A 395 51.88 8.68 -21.74
N VAL A 396 50.99 8.85 -20.75
CA VAL A 396 50.25 7.76 -20.08
C VAL A 396 48.81 7.76 -20.58
N ASN A 397 48.46 6.84 -21.48
CA ASN A 397 47.14 6.83 -22.14
C ASN A 397 46.43 5.48 -22.11
N SER A 398 47.11 4.40 -21.72
CA SER A 398 46.56 3.07 -21.50
C SER A 398 47.03 2.50 -20.17
N ILE A 399 46.27 1.54 -19.61
CA ILE A 399 46.68 0.79 -18.43
C ILE A 399 48.07 0.15 -18.62
N TYR A 400 48.39 -0.32 -19.83
CA TYR A 400 49.73 -0.83 -20.15
C TYR A 400 50.85 0.20 -19.95
N ASP A 401 50.57 1.49 -20.07
CA ASP A 401 51.58 2.53 -19.94
C ASP A 401 52.02 2.70 -18.48
N LEU A 402 51.19 2.33 -17.49
CA LEU A 402 51.51 2.45 -16.07
C LEU A 402 52.80 1.72 -15.70
N ALA A 403 53.02 0.52 -16.25
CA ALA A 403 54.22 -0.28 -16.00
C ALA A 403 55.52 0.41 -16.47
N ASN A 404 55.44 1.34 -17.44
CA ASN A 404 56.61 2.08 -17.92
C ASN A 404 57.04 3.20 -16.96
N TYR A 405 56.17 3.58 -16.03
CA TYR A 405 56.36 4.70 -15.09
C TYR A 405 56.12 4.25 -13.64
N SER A 406 56.30 2.95 -13.35
CA SER A 406 55.95 2.38 -12.04
C SER A 406 56.64 3.10 -10.89
N SER A 407 57.93 3.44 -11.05
CA SER A 407 58.70 4.14 -10.02
C SER A 407 58.19 5.56 -9.74
N GLU A 408 57.67 6.24 -10.75
CA GLU A 408 57.12 7.59 -10.66
C GLU A 408 55.76 7.56 -9.93
N PHE A 409 54.94 6.53 -10.20
CA PHE A 409 53.72 6.26 -9.45
C PHE A 409 53.98 5.62 -8.06
N GLN A 410 55.24 5.43 -7.68
CA GLN A 410 55.64 4.77 -6.43
C GLN A 410 55.09 3.33 -6.30
N ASP A 411 54.96 2.66 -7.45
CA ASP A 411 54.41 1.31 -7.60
C ASP A 411 53.03 1.16 -6.93
N ARG A 412 52.21 2.23 -6.86
CA ARG A 412 50.89 2.19 -6.20
C ARG A 412 49.77 2.77 -7.05
N ILE A 413 48.58 2.17 -6.93
CA ILE A 413 47.32 2.75 -7.37
C ILE A 413 46.55 3.20 -6.13
N VAL A 414 46.10 4.46 -6.10
CA VAL A 414 45.33 4.97 -4.97
C VAL A 414 43.85 4.61 -5.18
N GLY A 415 43.37 3.68 -4.36
CA GLY A 415 42.02 3.17 -4.39
C GLY A 415 41.10 3.82 -3.36
N ILE A 416 39.85 3.34 -3.33
CA ILE A 416 38.82 3.68 -2.36
C ILE A 416 38.60 2.51 -1.37
N ASP A 417 37.43 2.44 -0.75
CA ASP A 417 37.15 1.51 0.33
C ASP A 417 37.36 0.06 -0.12
N PRO A 418 38.02 -0.81 0.68
CA PRO A 418 38.35 -2.18 0.26
C PRO A 418 37.14 -3.01 -0.18
N GLY A 419 35.94 -2.68 0.31
CA GLY A 419 34.69 -3.35 -0.05
C GLY A 419 34.06 -2.86 -1.35
N ALA A 420 34.55 -1.76 -1.93
CA ALA A 420 34.04 -1.25 -3.21
C ALA A 420 34.38 -2.22 -4.34
N GLY A 421 33.40 -2.51 -5.18
CA GLY A 421 33.55 -3.44 -6.30
C GLY A 421 34.71 -3.07 -7.25
N MET A 422 34.93 -1.77 -7.46
CA MET A 422 36.04 -1.25 -8.26
C MET A 422 37.43 -1.65 -7.71
N MET A 423 37.57 -1.92 -6.42
CA MET A 423 38.83 -2.41 -5.84
C MET A 423 39.16 -3.83 -6.32
N THR A 424 38.13 -4.68 -6.44
CA THR A 424 38.28 -6.02 -7.04
C THR A 424 38.64 -5.90 -8.51
N ASN A 425 37.93 -5.07 -9.27
CA ASN A 425 38.22 -4.84 -10.69
C ASN A 425 39.63 -4.28 -10.90
N THR A 426 40.10 -3.40 -10.00
CA THR A 426 41.45 -2.85 -10.05
C THR A 426 42.51 -3.89 -9.71
N GLN A 427 42.24 -4.77 -8.73
CA GLN A 427 43.15 -5.88 -8.42
C GLN A 427 43.25 -6.86 -9.61
N ASP A 428 42.13 -7.15 -10.26
CA ASP A 428 42.09 -7.94 -11.48
C ASP A 428 42.85 -7.25 -12.62
N ALA A 429 42.76 -5.92 -12.74
CA ALA A 429 43.53 -5.16 -13.71
C ALA A 429 45.04 -5.26 -13.41
N ILE A 430 45.46 -5.10 -12.16
CA ILE A 430 46.87 -5.25 -11.76
C ILE A 430 47.41 -6.63 -12.18
N ASP A 431 46.63 -7.69 -11.97
CA ASP A 431 47.02 -9.06 -12.27
C ASP A 431 47.01 -9.34 -13.79
N GLN A 432 45.94 -8.96 -14.49
CA GLN A 432 45.78 -9.24 -15.92
C GLN A 432 46.74 -8.46 -16.80
N TYR A 433 47.08 -7.23 -16.41
CA TYR A 433 48.05 -6.39 -17.10
C TYR A 433 49.50 -6.62 -16.62
N ASP A 434 49.72 -7.44 -15.60
CA ASP A 434 51.04 -7.71 -14.98
C ASP A 434 51.75 -6.41 -14.55
N LEU A 435 51.01 -5.51 -13.89
CA LEU A 435 51.50 -4.15 -13.58
C LEU A 435 52.57 -4.14 -12.50
N GLY A 436 52.48 -5.04 -11.51
CA GLY A 436 53.35 -5.05 -10.34
C GLY A 436 53.12 -3.91 -9.36
N PHE A 437 51.95 -3.27 -9.41
CA PHE A 437 51.54 -2.20 -8.51
C PHE A 437 50.85 -2.77 -7.26
N ASP A 438 50.99 -2.09 -6.13
CA ASP A 438 50.19 -2.30 -4.93
C ASP A 438 48.92 -1.44 -5.00
N LEU A 439 47.75 -2.06 -4.79
CA LEU A 439 46.50 -1.32 -4.63
C LEU A 439 46.38 -0.79 -3.20
N LEU A 440 46.48 0.54 -3.05
CA LEU A 440 46.34 1.21 -1.77
C LEU A 440 44.86 1.47 -1.48
N ALA A 441 44.27 0.68 -0.59
CA ALA A 441 42.93 0.96 -0.09
C ALA A 441 42.90 2.23 0.79
N SER A 442 41.90 3.07 0.57
CA SER A 442 41.66 4.33 1.28
C SER A 442 40.15 4.57 1.38
N SER A 443 39.70 5.72 1.89
CA SER A 443 38.32 6.19 1.69
C SER A 443 38.25 7.07 0.43
N SER A 444 37.09 7.30 -0.18
CA SER A 444 36.96 8.25 -1.32
C SER A 444 37.59 9.63 -1.04
N ALA A 445 37.30 10.21 0.13
CA ALA A 445 37.93 11.48 0.56
C ALA A 445 39.47 11.40 0.69
N GLY A 446 39.99 10.23 1.06
CA GLY A 446 41.43 9.99 1.18
C GLY A 446 42.11 9.84 -0.18
N MET A 447 41.45 9.16 -1.11
CA MET A 447 41.88 9.09 -2.51
C MET A 447 41.90 10.48 -3.14
N LEU A 448 40.84 11.28 -2.95
CA LEU A 448 40.75 12.65 -3.46
C LEU A 448 41.80 13.57 -2.84
N ALA A 449 42.17 13.38 -1.57
CA ALA A 449 43.24 14.14 -0.94
C ALA A 449 44.62 13.85 -1.57
N GLU A 450 44.92 12.57 -1.88
CA GLU A 450 46.14 12.20 -2.60
C GLU A 450 46.13 12.75 -4.03
N LEU A 451 44.98 12.64 -4.73
CA LEU A 451 44.80 13.23 -6.07
C LEU A 451 45.03 14.74 -6.05
N THR A 452 44.43 15.45 -5.08
CA THR A 452 44.59 16.91 -4.91
C THR A 452 46.06 17.27 -4.74
N ALA A 453 46.75 16.62 -3.79
CA ALA A 453 48.15 16.91 -3.50
C ALA A 453 49.05 16.67 -4.73
N ALA A 454 48.86 15.54 -5.41
CA ALA A 454 49.63 15.24 -6.62
C ALA A 454 49.28 16.19 -7.78
N TYR A 455 48.03 16.59 -7.92
CA TYR A 455 47.60 17.53 -8.96
C TYR A 455 48.18 18.93 -8.76
N GLU A 456 48.24 19.43 -7.52
CA GLU A 456 48.82 20.75 -7.19
C GLU A 456 50.33 20.84 -7.52
N ASP A 457 51.05 19.72 -7.42
CA ASP A 457 52.49 19.64 -7.62
C ASP A 457 52.90 19.01 -8.98
N ASP A 458 51.96 18.78 -9.91
CA ASP A 458 52.17 18.09 -11.19
C ASP A 458 52.85 16.70 -11.04
N GLU A 459 52.55 15.97 -9.96
CA GLU A 459 53.15 14.66 -9.64
C GLU A 459 52.42 13.47 -10.28
N PHE A 460 53.12 12.36 -10.47
CA PHE A 460 52.52 11.14 -11.01
C PHE A 460 51.53 10.54 -10.00
N ILE A 461 50.26 10.45 -10.39
CA ILE A 461 49.22 9.75 -9.65
C ILE A 461 48.27 9.01 -10.58
N VAL A 462 47.91 7.79 -10.18
CA VAL A 462 46.82 7.02 -10.76
C VAL A 462 45.86 6.64 -9.65
N VAL A 463 44.59 6.92 -9.87
CA VAL A 463 43.50 6.67 -8.91
C VAL A 463 42.40 5.84 -9.55
N THR A 464 41.65 5.14 -8.71
CA THR A 464 40.34 4.57 -9.10
C THR A 464 39.29 5.68 -9.07
N LEU A 465 38.57 5.90 -10.16
CA LEU A 465 37.54 6.94 -10.24
C LEU A 465 36.38 6.51 -11.16
N TRP A 466 35.25 7.20 -11.04
CA TRP A 466 34.03 6.92 -11.80
C TRP A 466 33.42 8.18 -12.40
N SER A 467 32.50 8.00 -13.33
CA SER A 467 31.67 9.05 -13.91
C SER A 467 30.20 8.66 -13.73
N PRO A 468 29.33 9.61 -13.32
CA PRO A 468 29.63 11.01 -13.02
C PRO A 468 30.44 11.24 -11.74
N HIS A 469 31.34 12.23 -11.73
CA HIS A 469 32.07 12.66 -10.52
C HIS A 469 32.56 14.11 -10.65
N TRP A 470 32.44 14.90 -9.57
CA TRP A 470 32.76 16.34 -9.55
C TRP A 470 34.24 16.64 -9.87
N ALA A 471 35.15 15.71 -9.54
CA ALA A 471 36.59 15.82 -9.78
C ALA A 471 36.95 16.14 -11.25
N PHE A 472 36.15 15.68 -12.22
CA PHE A 472 36.39 15.97 -13.64
C PHE A 472 36.10 17.42 -14.02
N ALA A 473 35.33 18.15 -13.20
CA ALA A 473 35.09 19.57 -13.38
C ALA A 473 36.19 20.42 -12.72
N GLU A 474 36.75 19.95 -11.59
CA GLU A 474 37.82 20.63 -10.86
C GLU A 474 39.19 20.42 -11.50
N TRP A 475 39.47 19.19 -11.93
CA TRP A 475 40.75 18.77 -12.48
C TRP A 475 40.64 18.26 -13.91
N ASP A 476 41.65 18.55 -14.72
CA ASP A 476 41.75 18.02 -16.08
C ASP A 476 42.29 16.58 -16.00
N LEU A 477 41.35 15.63 -15.99
CA LEU A 477 41.60 14.21 -15.80
C LEU A 477 41.22 13.40 -17.06
N LYS A 478 41.85 12.24 -17.24
CA LYS A 478 41.52 11.30 -18.31
C LYS A 478 41.49 9.86 -17.80
N TYR A 479 40.55 9.08 -18.33
CA TYR A 479 40.60 7.63 -18.22
C TYR A 479 41.76 7.07 -19.02
N LEU A 480 42.39 6.03 -18.47
CA LEU A 480 43.31 5.19 -19.22
C LEU A 480 42.52 4.21 -20.09
N ALA A 481 42.95 4.02 -21.33
CA ALA A 481 42.39 2.98 -22.17
C ALA A 481 42.61 1.60 -21.52
N ASP A 482 41.53 0.80 -21.48
CA ASP A 482 41.47 -0.57 -20.97
C ASP A 482 41.28 -1.58 -22.13
N PRO A 483 42.36 -1.99 -22.83
CA PRO A 483 42.29 -2.96 -23.93
C PRO A 483 41.73 -4.35 -23.59
N LEU A 484 41.74 -4.74 -22.30
CA LEU A 484 41.24 -6.03 -21.83
C LEU A 484 39.78 -5.95 -21.34
N GLY A 485 39.24 -4.74 -21.16
CA GLY A 485 37.86 -4.52 -20.75
C GLY A 485 37.56 -5.00 -19.32
N VAL A 486 38.54 -4.88 -18.41
CA VAL A 486 38.40 -5.25 -17.00
C VAL A 486 37.35 -4.40 -16.29
N PHE A 487 37.21 -3.13 -16.66
CA PHE A 487 36.28 -2.18 -16.06
C PHE A 487 34.89 -2.14 -16.73
N GLY A 488 34.64 -2.97 -17.75
CA GLY A 488 33.37 -2.99 -18.48
C GLY A 488 33.22 -1.89 -19.55
N GLU A 489 32.07 -1.87 -20.23
CA GLU A 489 31.76 -0.85 -21.26
C GLU A 489 30.78 0.21 -20.75
N GLU A 490 29.65 -0.21 -20.17
CA GLU A 490 28.60 0.65 -19.64
C GLU A 490 28.19 0.15 -18.25
N GLU A 491 27.97 1.10 -17.35
CA GLU A 491 27.57 0.85 -15.98
C GLU A 491 26.31 1.68 -15.67
N PHE A 492 25.51 1.18 -14.75
CA PHE A 492 24.26 1.78 -14.29
C PHE A 492 24.24 1.82 -12.78
N VAL A 493 23.51 2.79 -12.22
CA VAL A 493 23.15 2.76 -10.80
C VAL A 493 21.69 2.35 -10.68
N HIS A 494 21.45 1.35 -9.84
CA HIS A 494 20.14 0.75 -9.62
C HIS A 494 19.60 1.10 -8.23
N SER A 495 18.28 1.19 -8.18
CA SER A 495 17.49 1.16 -6.94
C SER A 495 17.18 -0.30 -6.61
N LEU A 496 17.54 -0.72 -5.41
CA LEU A 496 17.30 -2.08 -4.89
C LEU A 496 16.36 -2.02 -3.70
N ALA A 497 15.53 -3.05 -3.55
CA ALA A 497 14.70 -3.27 -2.38
C ALA A 497 14.82 -4.72 -1.89
N ARG A 498 14.56 -4.96 -0.60
CA ARG A 498 14.40 -6.33 -0.09
C ARG A 498 13.15 -6.98 -0.70
N GLU A 499 13.15 -8.31 -0.77
CA GLU A 499 11.92 -9.04 -1.09
C GLU A 499 10.79 -8.66 -0.13
N GLY A 500 9.56 -8.54 -0.66
CA GLY A 500 8.39 -8.14 0.13
C GLY A 500 8.22 -6.62 0.26
N PHE A 501 9.23 -5.80 -0.07
CA PHE A 501 9.15 -4.36 0.18
C PHE A 501 8.03 -3.68 -0.60
N GLN A 502 7.77 -4.09 -1.84
CA GLN A 502 6.63 -3.56 -2.63
C GLN A 502 5.28 -3.81 -1.95
N GLN A 503 5.13 -4.98 -1.30
CA GLN A 503 3.89 -5.32 -0.60
C GLN A 503 3.77 -4.56 0.72
N ASP A 504 4.88 -4.41 1.44
CA ASP A 504 4.91 -3.74 2.74
C ASP A 504 4.84 -2.20 2.62
N ASN A 505 5.41 -1.64 1.55
CA ASN A 505 5.54 -0.20 1.32
C ASN A 505 5.32 0.16 -0.17
N PRO A 506 4.11 -0.05 -0.73
CA PRO A 506 3.85 0.10 -2.16
C PRO A 506 4.11 1.52 -2.69
N GLU A 507 3.86 2.55 -1.88
CA GLU A 507 4.07 3.94 -2.26
C GLU A 507 5.57 4.31 -2.29
N ALA A 508 6.36 3.92 -1.28
CA ALA A 508 7.82 4.11 -1.32
C ALA A 508 8.44 3.34 -2.49
N TYR A 509 7.94 2.12 -2.75
CA TYR A 509 8.37 1.33 -3.90
C TYR A 509 8.08 2.06 -5.22
N ALA A 510 6.87 2.62 -5.38
CA ALA A 510 6.50 3.38 -6.57
C ALA A 510 7.36 4.65 -6.77
N ILE A 511 7.75 5.33 -5.67
CA ILE A 511 8.70 6.45 -5.74
C ILE A 511 10.05 5.97 -6.28
N LEU A 512 10.56 4.82 -5.81
CA LEU A 512 11.80 4.23 -6.30
C LEU A 512 11.72 3.78 -7.76
N GLU A 513 10.58 3.25 -8.22
CA GLU A 513 10.35 2.90 -9.63
C GLU A 513 10.40 4.11 -10.55
N ARG A 514 9.89 5.27 -10.08
CA ARG A 514 9.92 6.52 -10.85
C ARG A 514 11.25 7.25 -10.72
N PHE A 515 12.05 6.94 -9.70
CA PHE A 515 13.31 7.62 -9.44
C PHE A 515 14.31 7.41 -10.57
N ASN A 516 14.57 8.51 -11.28
CA ASN A 516 15.62 8.58 -12.29
C ASN A 516 16.10 10.02 -12.43
N TRP A 517 17.38 10.17 -12.73
CA TRP A 517 18.01 11.47 -12.91
C TRP A 517 19.22 11.41 -13.84
N THR A 518 19.75 12.59 -14.18
CA THR A 518 20.85 12.71 -15.12
C THR A 518 22.20 12.84 -14.42
N GLN A 519 23.27 12.64 -15.18
CA GLN A 519 24.63 12.87 -14.69
C GLN A 519 24.88 14.32 -14.26
N ASP A 520 24.21 15.29 -14.89
CA ASP A 520 24.36 16.70 -14.52
C ASP A 520 23.71 16.99 -13.16
N ASP A 521 22.60 16.31 -12.86
CA ASP A 521 21.88 16.44 -11.58
C ASP A 521 22.77 16.04 -10.41
N ILE A 522 23.25 14.79 -10.43
CA ILE A 522 24.12 14.26 -9.37
C ILE A 522 25.45 15.00 -9.28
N GLN A 523 26.04 15.43 -10.41
CA GLN A 523 27.27 16.23 -10.41
C GLN A 523 27.11 17.58 -9.70
N SER A 524 25.97 18.24 -9.90
CA SER A 524 25.73 19.54 -9.28
C SER A 524 25.70 19.45 -7.75
N ILE A 525 25.08 18.40 -7.20
CA ILE A 525 25.01 18.15 -5.76
C ILE A 525 26.39 17.79 -5.22
N MET A 526 27.10 16.88 -5.89
CA MET A 526 28.47 16.51 -5.50
C MET A 526 29.40 17.72 -5.46
N ALA A 527 29.29 18.64 -6.43
CA ALA A 527 30.10 19.85 -6.47
C ALA A 527 29.78 20.82 -5.32
N ASP A 528 28.50 20.95 -4.93
CA ASP A 528 28.11 21.76 -3.77
C ASP A 528 28.69 21.16 -2.47
N ILE A 529 28.59 19.84 -2.29
CA ILE A 529 29.16 19.12 -1.14
C ILE A 529 30.68 19.28 -1.10
N ALA A 530 31.36 19.09 -2.23
CA ALA A 530 32.80 19.30 -2.33
C ALA A 530 33.23 20.75 -2.03
N GLY A 531 32.36 21.72 -2.36
CA GLY A 531 32.50 23.13 -1.99
C GLY A 531 32.29 23.43 -0.50
N GLY A 532 31.92 22.43 0.30
CA GLY A 532 31.73 22.52 1.75
C GLY A 532 30.29 22.78 2.19
N MET A 533 29.31 22.62 1.30
CA MET A 533 27.89 22.60 1.67
C MET A 533 27.57 21.33 2.46
N ASP A 534 26.67 21.42 3.44
CA ASP A 534 26.14 20.25 4.13
C ASP A 534 25.37 19.35 3.15
N GLU A 535 25.43 18.02 3.35
CA GLU A 535 24.87 17.03 2.43
C GLU A 535 23.35 17.17 2.27
N VAL A 536 22.64 17.44 3.38
CA VAL A 536 21.18 17.65 3.38
C VAL A 536 20.85 19.00 2.76
N GLU A 537 21.65 20.03 3.04
CA GLU A 537 21.47 21.36 2.44
C GLU A 537 21.66 21.32 0.91
N ALA A 538 22.66 20.58 0.42
CA ALA A 538 22.91 20.41 -1.01
C ALA A 538 21.77 19.64 -1.70
N ALA A 539 21.29 18.56 -1.08
CA ALA A 539 20.14 17.80 -1.56
C ALA A 539 18.88 18.67 -1.63
N GLN A 540 18.55 19.40 -0.55
CA GLN A 540 17.39 20.29 -0.51
C GLN A 540 17.48 21.40 -1.56
N LYS A 541 18.66 22.00 -1.73
CA LYS A 541 18.89 23.04 -2.76
C LYS A 541 18.61 22.49 -4.16
N TRP A 542 19.00 21.25 -4.44
CA TRP A 542 18.71 20.61 -5.73
C TRP A 542 17.22 20.30 -5.89
N ILE A 543 16.56 19.77 -4.86
CA ILE A 543 15.11 19.51 -4.84
C ILE A 543 14.33 20.80 -5.15
N ASP A 544 14.66 21.90 -4.47
CA ASP A 544 14.02 23.21 -4.68
C ASP A 544 14.17 23.72 -6.13
N ALA A 545 15.30 23.39 -6.77
CA ALA A 545 15.59 23.79 -8.15
C ALA A 545 14.96 22.87 -9.21
N ASN A 546 14.62 21.63 -8.85
CA ASN A 546 14.15 20.58 -9.76
C ASN A 546 12.78 20.01 -9.34
N ARG A 547 11.93 20.87 -8.77
CA ARG A 547 10.63 20.50 -8.22
C ARG A 547 9.76 19.67 -9.17
N ASP A 548 9.67 20.07 -10.44
CA ASP A 548 8.90 19.36 -11.46
C ASP A 548 9.35 17.89 -11.64
N GLN A 549 10.63 17.59 -11.43
CA GLN A 549 11.16 16.22 -11.51
C GLN A 549 10.86 15.43 -10.24
N VAL A 550 10.96 16.08 -9.08
CA VAL A 550 10.64 15.45 -7.79
C VAL A 550 9.14 15.14 -7.69
N ASP A 551 8.28 16.05 -8.16
CA ASP A 551 6.83 15.85 -8.22
C ASP A 551 6.48 14.63 -9.09
N GLN A 552 7.20 14.42 -10.19
CA GLN A 552 7.03 13.20 -11.01
C GLN A 552 7.39 11.92 -10.26
N TRP A 553 8.42 11.95 -9.40
CA TRP A 553 8.76 10.79 -8.57
C TRP A 553 7.67 10.54 -7.51
N LEU A 554 7.14 11.60 -6.89
CA LEU A 554 6.02 11.54 -5.95
C LEU A 554 4.70 11.13 -6.61
N GLY A 555 4.57 11.30 -7.93
CA GLY A 555 3.34 11.01 -8.67
C GLY A 555 2.30 12.13 -8.63
N LEU A 556 2.77 13.39 -8.50
CA LEU A 556 1.97 14.61 -8.43
C LEU A 556 1.83 15.34 -9.77
#